data_AF-C9Z525-F1
#
_entry.id   AF-C9Z525-F1
#
_cell.length_a   1.000
_cell.length_b   1.000
_cell.length_c   1.000
_cell.angle_alpha   90.00
_cell.angle_beta   90.00
_cell.angle_gamma   90.00
#
_symmetry.space_group_name_H-M   'P 1'
#
loop_
_entity.id
_entity.type
_entity.pdbx_description
1 polymer ?
#
loop_
_entity_poly.entity_id
_entity_poly.type
_entity_poly.pdbx_seq_one_letter_code
_entity_poly.pdbx_strand_id
1 'polypeptide(L)'
;MTAHRGPVALSVALLLAATAACQYPGPGPRPGPSASDDDGGFTLVASGDVLPHMSVIEQAHADAGGHGHDFVPMLAGVKHVVSAADLAICHMETVYGADGDYSGYPVFRSPPEVAEALAATGYDACSTASNHTLDDGAPGVRRTLDALDRVGVRHAGSARTEEEALQPTLMRVRGARVAHLAYTYGTNGIPLPADRHTGWATRWRGRCATTPAPPTRAATRAPWPASPSPRPPARATAGR
;
A
#
# COMPACT_ATOMS: atom_id res chain seq x y z
N MET A 1 61.49 37.13 -46.71
CA MET A 1 60.45 37.68 -45.81
C MET A 1 59.51 36.55 -45.47
N THR A 2 59.81 35.87 -44.38
CA THR A 2 59.22 34.63 -43.87
C THR A 2 58.18 34.98 -42.81
N ALA A 3 56.91 34.67 -43.05
CA ALA A 3 55.86 34.79 -42.04
C ALA A 3 55.60 33.40 -41.43
N HIS A 4 56.09 33.23 -40.20
CA HIS A 4 55.91 32.06 -39.37
C HIS A 4 54.43 31.85 -39.00
N ARG A 5 53.91 30.66 -39.28
CA ARG A 5 52.72 30.11 -38.61
C ARG A 5 53.17 29.52 -37.28
N GLY A 6 52.86 30.20 -36.17
CA GLY A 6 53.02 29.67 -34.82
C GLY A 6 51.76 28.93 -34.37
N PRO A 7 51.87 27.82 -33.61
CA PRO A 7 50.73 27.11 -33.08
C PRO A 7 50.25 27.78 -31.78
N VAL A 8 48.98 28.16 -31.71
CA VAL A 8 48.33 28.50 -30.42
C VAL A 8 47.55 27.27 -29.97
N ALA A 9 48.28 26.34 -29.36
CA ALA A 9 47.75 25.31 -28.48
C ALA A 9 48.29 25.63 -27.06
N LEU A 10 47.55 25.23 -26.02
CA LEU A 10 47.59 25.71 -24.61
C LEU A 10 46.82 27.05 -24.47
N SER A 11 45.71 27.17 -23.75
CA SER A 11 45.44 26.65 -22.40
C SER A 11 43.95 26.79 -22.06
N VAL A 12 43.14 25.73 -22.13
CA VAL A 12 41.89 25.61 -21.35
C VAL A 12 41.70 24.14 -20.97
N ALA A 13 42.62 23.63 -20.15
CA ALA A 13 42.54 22.28 -19.59
C ALA A 13 42.86 22.34 -18.09
N LEU A 14 42.17 23.21 -17.34
CA LEU A 14 42.32 23.27 -15.89
C LEU A 14 41.23 24.13 -15.23
N LEU A 15 39.93 23.82 -15.41
CA LEU A 15 38.89 24.43 -14.57
C LEU A 15 37.50 23.76 -14.54
N LEU A 16 37.39 22.45 -14.73
CA LEU A 16 36.13 21.72 -14.45
C LEU A 16 36.36 20.32 -13.83
N ALA A 17 37.43 20.15 -13.07
CA ALA A 17 37.68 18.95 -12.23
C ALA A 17 37.27 19.19 -10.75
N ALA A 18 36.12 19.85 -10.51
CA ALA A 18 35.71 20.22 -9.15
C ALA A 18 34.19 20.18 -8.89
N THR A 19 33.44 19.30 -9.57
CA THR A 19 32.03 18.99 -9.19
C THR A 19 31.73 17.50 -9.06
N ALA A 20 32.74 16.62 -9.17
CA ALA A 20 32.58 15.16 -9.04
C ALA A 20 32.65 14.63 -7.58
N ALA A 21 32.45 15.49 -6.57
CA ALA A 21 32.65 15.10 -5.17
C ALA A 21 31.52 15.61 -4.25
N CYS A 22 30.27 15.27 -4.57
CA CYS A 22 29.15 15.29 -3.61
C CYS A 22 28.08 14.22 -3.90
N GLN A 23 28.43 13.15 -4.62
CA GLN A 23 27.63 11.93 -4.57
C GLN A 23 28.26 11.02 -3.54
N TYR A 24 27.83 11.17 -2.28
CA TYR A 24 27.95 10.07 -1.34
C TYR A 24 27.12 8.93 -1.94
N PRO A 25 27.70 7.78 -2.32
CA PRO A 25 26.92 6.61 -2.59
C PRO A 25 26.36 6.21 -1.23
N GLY A 26 25.14 6.69 -0.93
CA GLY A 26 24.35 6.11 0.14
C GLY A 26 24.32 4.60 -0.13
N PRO A 27 24.46 3.74 0.90
CA PRO A 27 24.30 2.32 0.69
C PRO A 27 22.98 2.12 -0.05
N GLY A 28 23.04 1.56 -1.26
CA GLY A 28 21.84 1.16 -1.98
C GLY A 28 20.95 0.32 -1.06
N PRO A 29 19.64 0.25 -1.30
CA PRO A 29 18.72 -0.49 -0.44
C PRO A 29 19.32 -1.87 -0.17
N ARG A 30 19.78 -2.08 1.07
CA ARG A 30 20.27 -3.38 1.48
C ARG A 30 19.05 -4.29 1.41
N PRO A 31 19.15 -5.45 0.75
CA PRO A 31 18.16 -6.49 0.96
C PRO A 31 17.99 -6.63 2.47
N GLY A 32 16.76 -6.42 2.95
CA GLY A 32 16.44 -6.81 4.32
C GLY A 32 16.85 -8.27 4.49
N PRO A 33 17.23 -8.71 5.70
CA PRO A 33 17.45 -10.13 5.92
C PRO A 33 16.23 -10.88 5.38
N SER A 34 16.48 -11.79 4.43
CA SER A 34 15.48 -12.78 4.02
C SER A 34 15.06 -13.46 5.32
N ALA A 35 13.81 -13.29 5.73
CA ALA A 35 13.27 -14.13 6.77
C ALA A 35 13.52 -15.58 6.33
N SER A 36 14.19 -16.35 7.18
CA SER A 36 14.36 -17.79 7.00
C SER A 36 12.97 -18.38 6.77
N ASP A 37 12.80 -19.26 5.78
CA ASP A 37 11.53 -19.95 5.54
C ASP A 37 11.02 -20.77 6.75
N ASP A 38 11.90 -21.00 7.73
CA ASP A 38 11.69 -21.76 8.96
C ASP A 38 11.43 -20.92 10.23
N ASP A 39 11.55 -19.59 10.17
CA ASP A 39 11.07 -18.72 11.24
C ASP A 39 9.65 -18.31 10.87
N GLY A 40 8.64 -18.62 11.69
CA GLY A 40 7.21 -18.43 11.41
C GLY A 40 6.70 -16.99 11.19
N GLY A 41 7.48 -16.13 10.56
CA GLY A 41 7.10 -14.84 10.00
C GLY A 41 6.66 -14.94 8.53
N PHE A 42 6.27 -13.80 7.98
CA PHE A 42 5.87 -13.63 6.58
C PHE A 42 6.39 -12.30 6.07
N THR A 43 6.56 -12.19 4.76
CA THR A 43 6.97 -10.96 4.07
C THR A 43 5.75 -10.11 3.72
N LEU A 44 5.86 -8.81 3.97
CA LEU A 44 4.84 -7.83 3.61
C LEU A 44 5.43 -6.76 2.72
N VAL A 45 4.78 -6.48 1.60
CA VAL A 45 5.03 -5.31 0.77
C VAL A 45 3.86 -4.36 0.93
N ALA A 46 4.16 -3.09 1.19
CA ALA A 46 3.20 -2.01 1.14
C ALA A 46 3.71 -0.93 0.20
N SER A 47 2.90 -0.53 -0.78
CA SER A 47 3.22 0.60 -1.66
C SER A 47 2.37 1.82 -1.32
N GLY A 48 2.84 2.99 -1.75
CA GLY A 48 2.08 4.23 -1.66
C GLY A 48 1.00 4.34 -2.72
N ASP A 49 0.70 5.59 -3.06
CA ASP A 49 -0.48 5.98 -3.81
C ASP A 49 -0.49 5.47 -5.24
N VAL A 50 -1.59 4.82 -5.59
CA VAL A 50 -2.05 4.60 -6.95
C VAL A 50 -2.96 5.78 -7.29
N LEU A 51 -2.34 6.82 -7.83
CA LEU A 51 -2.98 8.07 -8.19
C LEU A 51 -2.67 8.43 -9.66
N PRO A 52 -3.41 7.86 -10.62
CA PRO A 52 -3.22 8.15 -12.04
C PRO A 52 -3.60 9.60 -12.37
N HIS A 53 -2.62 10.43 -12.68
CA HIS A 53 -2.84 11.71 -13.37
C HIS A 53 -3.18 11.48 -14.85
N MET A 54 -3.66 12.52 -15.54
CA MET A 54 -4.03 12.43 -16.96
C MET A 54 -2.94 11.85 -17.85
N SER A 55 -1.67 12.21 -17.63
CA SER A 55 -0.56 11.64 -18.40
C SER A 55 -0.40 10.12 -18.21
N VAL A 56 -0.71 9.59 -17.03
CA VAL A 56 -0.69 8.15 -16.75
C VAL A 56 -1.89 7.49 -17.42
N ILE A 57 -3.07 8.10 -17.37
CA ILE A 57 -4.27 7.59 -18.04
C ILE A 57 -4.07 7.55 -19.56
N GLU A 58 -3.53 8.62 -20.15
CA GLU A 58 -3.22 8.72 -21.57
C GLU A 58 -2.20 7.66 -22.00
N GLN A 59 -1.16 7.43 -21.19
CA GLN A 59 -0.19 6.37 -21.48
C GLN A 59 -0.84 4.98 -21.40
N ALA A 60 -1.72 4.72 -20.43
CA ALA A 60 -2.41 3.44 -20.32
C ALA A 60 -3.36 3.21 -21.52
N HIS A 61 -3.97 4.27 -22.03
CA HIS A 61 -4.76 4.22 -23.25
C HIS A 61 -3.90 3.90 -24.49
N ALA A 62 -2.70 4.48 -24.57
CA ALA A 62 -1.74 4.17 -25.63
C ALA A 62 -1.26 2.72 -25.55
N ASP A 63 -0.97 2.23 -24.34
CA ASP A 63 -0.53 0.85 -24.07
C ASP A 63 -1.61 -0.17 -24.45
N ALA A 64 -2.90 0.19 -24.33
CA ALA A 64 -4.04 -0.59 -24.82
C ALA A 64 -4.27 -0.50 -26.35
N GLY A 65 -3.37 0.15 -27.10
CA GLY A 65 -3.53 0.33 -28.55
C GLY A 65 -4.60 1.34 -28.94
N GLY A 66 -4.98 2.25 -28.04
CA GLY A 66 -5.98 3.30 -28.29
C GLY A 66 -7.43 2.86 -28.04
N HIS A 67 -7.64 1.72 -27.38
CA HIS A 67 -8.96 1.18 -27.06
C HIS A 67 -9.00 0.69 -25.60
N GLY A 68 -9.65 1.44 -24.72
CA GLY A 68 -9.64 1.14 -23.28
C GLY A 68 -8.33 1.57 -22.62
N HIS A 69 -7.96 0.97 -21.49
CA HIS A 69 -6.74 1.31 -20.76
C HIS A 69 -6.01 0.06 -20.28
N ASP A 70 -4.68 0.00 -20.46
CA ASP A 70 -3.83 -1.06 -19.93
C ASP A 70 -2.75 -0.45 -19.03
N PHE A 71 -2.87 -0.69 -17.72
CA PHE A 71 -1.91 -0.22 -16.72
C PHE A 71 -0.84 -1.28 -16.40
N VAL A 72 -0.95 -2.50 -16.92
CA VAL A 72 -0.01 -3.60 -16.62
C VAL A 72 1.43 -3.25 -17.03
N PRO A 73 1.70 -2.67 -18.22
CA PRO A 73 3.07 -2.35 -18.62
C PRO A 73 3.79 -1.40 -17.66
N MET A 74 3.06 -0.43 -17.08
CA MET A 74 3.63 0.52 -16.12
C MET A 74 4.04 -0.13 -14.81
N LEU A 75 3.32 -1.17 -14.38
CA LEU A 75 3.59 -1.89 -13.13
C LEU A 75 4.57 -3.07 -13.31
N ALA A 76 4.94 -3.40 -14.54
CA ALA A 76 5.80 -4.54 -14.84
C ALA A 76 7.15 -4.51 -14.08
N GLY A 77 7.72 -3.31 -13.87
CA GLY A 77 8.98 -3.14 -13.16
C GLY A 77 8.95 -3.56 -11.69
N VAL A 78 7.79 -3.46 -11.03
CA VAL A 78 7.64 -3.79 -9.59
C VAL A 78 7.05 -5.17 -9.34
N LYS A 79 6.50 -5.83 -10.37
CA LYS A 79 5.84 -7.14 -10.26
C LYS A 79 6.65 -8.15 -9.46
N HIS A 80 7.95 -8.28 -9.75
CA HIS A 80 8.81 -9.27 -9.08
C HIS A 80 8.96 -9.03 -7.56
N VAL A 81 8.84 -7.80 -7.09
CA VAL A 81 8.86 -7.47 -5.65
C VAL A 81 7.48 -7.68 -5.04
N VAL A 82 6.45 -7.21 -5.73
CA VAL A 82 5.06 -7.28 -5.24
C VAL A 82 4.59 -8.73 -5.15
N SER A 83 4.71 -9.51 -6.24
CA SER A 83 4.18 -10.87 -6.30
C SER A 83 5.01 -11.90 -5.52
N ALA A 84 6.20 -11.54 -5.05
CA ALA A 84 7.04 -12.41 -4.24
C ALA A 84 6.73 -12.31 -2.73
N ALA A 85 5.98 -11.29 -2.31
CA ALA A 85 5.57 -11.12 -0.92
C ALA A 85 4.47 -12.12 -0.54
N ASP A 86 4.46 -12.56 0.71
CA ASP A 86 3.35 -13.37 1.25
C ASP A 86 2.07 -12.52 1.43
N LEU A 87 2.21 -11.20 1.54
CA LEU A 87 1.12 -10.23 1.55
C LEU A 87 1.55 -8.90 0.90
N ALA A 88 0.88 -8.51 -0.18
CA ALA A 88 1.10 -7.24 -0.87
C ALA A 88 -0.11 -6.31 -0.74
N ILE A 89 0.13 -5.08 -0.25
CA ILE A 89 -0.90 -4.06 -0.03
C ILE A 89 -0.58 -2.80 -0.83
N CYS A 90 -1.53 -2.29 -1.60
CA CYS A 90 -1.45 -1.00 -2.27
C CYS A 90 -2.24 0.09 -1.53
N HIS A 91 -2.07 1.36 -1.91
CA HIS A 91 -3.04 2.41 -1.59
C HIS A 91 -3.73 2.89 -2.87
N MET A 92 -4.99 2.50 -3.07
CA MET A 92 -5.82 3.03 -4.15
C MET A 92 -6.40 4.37 -3.71
N GLU A 93 -5.71 5.46 -4.06
CA GLU A 93 -5.98 6.79 -3.52
C GLU A 93 -7.27 7.41 -4.11
N THR A 94 -7.50 7.19 -5.41
CA THR A 94 -8.59 7.79 -6.19
C THR A 94 -9.78 6.84 -6.36
N VAL A 95 -10.94 7.39 -6.76
CA VAL A 95 -12.12 6.59 -7.11
C VAL A 95 -12.18 6.28 -8.61
N TYR A 96 -12.92 5.22 -8.98
CA TYR A 96 -13.08 4.84 -10.38
C TYR A 96 -14.24 5.58 -11.07
N GLY A 97 -13.95 6.06 -12.28
CA GLY A 97 -14.94 6.62 -13.20
C GLY A 97 -15.79 5.54 -13.87
N ALA A 98 -16.59 5.95 -14.83
CA ALA A 98 -17.40 5.06 -15.66
C ALA A 98 -17.48 5.60 -17.09
N ASP A 99 -17.67 4.72 -18.07
CA ASP A 99 -18.03 5.09 -19.45
C ASP A 99 -17.08 6.11 -20.12
N GLY A 100 -15.78 6.06 -19.79
CA GLY A 100 -14.79 7.00 -20.33
C GLY A 100 -14.72 8.36 -19.63
N ASP A 101 -15.58 8.63 -18.64
CA ASP A 101 -15.51 9.83 -17.80
C ASP A 101 -14.38 9.69 -16.77
N TYR A 102 -13.16 9.94 -17.24
CA TYR A 102 -11.93 9.89 -16.47
C TYR A 102 -11.30 11.27 -16.35
N SER A 103 -10.75 11.55 -15.18
CA SER A 103 -10.17 12.85 -14.86
C SER A 103 -8.99 12.72 -13.92
N GLY A 104 -8.03 13.63 -14.06
CA GLY A 104 -6.92 13.81 -13.13
C GLY A 104 -7.19 14.93 -12.13
N TYR A 105 -6.12 15.48 -11.57
CA TYR A 105 -6.17 16.60 -10.63
C TYR A 105 -7.07 17.77 -11.12
N PRO A 106 -7.87 18.40 -10.24
CA PRO A 106 -7.96 18.21 -8.78
C PRO A 106 -9.00 17.18 -8.30
N VAL A 107 -9.87 16.70 -9.18
CA VAL A 107 -10.95 15.77 -8.86
C VAL A 107 -10.80 14.54 -9.74
N PHE A 108 -10.33 13.45 -9.16
CA PHE A 108 -9.87 12.27 -9.87
C PHE A 108 -10.99 11.25 -10.10
N ARG A 109 -11.00 10.72 -11.32
CA ARG A 109 -11.79 9.54 -11.71
C ARG A 109 -10.88 8.66 -12.55
N SER A 110 -10.33 7.63 -11.93
CA SER A 110 -9.41 6.71 -12.59
C SER A 110 -10.18 5.67 -13.43
N PRO A 111 -9.59 5.15 -14.53
CA PRO A 111 -10.17 4.02 -15.22
C PRO A 111 -10.22 2.77 -14.33
N PRO A 112 -11.31 1.97 -14.34
CA PRO A 112 -11.44 0.78 -13.51
C PRO A 112 -10.41 -0.32 -13.82
N GLU A 113 -9.80 -0.31 -15.00
CA GLU A 113 -8.75 -1.24 -15.44
C GLU A 113 -7.48 -1.17 -14.57
N VAL A 114 -7.33 -0.10 -13.78
CA VAL A 114 -6.31 -0.03 -12.71
C VAL A 114 -6.44 -1.22 -11.75
N ALA A 115 -7.66 -1.67 -11.41
CA ALA A 115 -7.86 -2.83 -10.54
C ALA A 115 -7.28 -4.12 -11.14
N GLU A 116 -7.48 -4.33 -12.44
CA GLU A 116 -6.96 -5.50 -13.16
C GLU A 116 -5.43 -5.50 -13.16
N ALA A 117 -4.81 -4.33 -13.37
CA ALA A 117 -3.37 -4.19 -13.33
C ALA A 117 -2.79 -4.43 -11.92
N LEU A 118 -3.48 -3.97 -10.87
CA LEU A 118 -3.09 -4.25 -9.48
C LEU A 118 -3.11 -5.74 -9.18
N ALA A 119 -4.19 -6.44 -9.56
CA ALA A 119 -4.30 -7.88 -9.42
C ALA A 119 -3.20 -8.61 -10.22
N ALA A 120 -2.98 -8.22 -11.48
CA ALA A 120 -1.96 -8.80 -12.35
C ALA A 120 -0.53 -8.58 -11.84
N THR A 121 -0.30 -7.50 -11.08
CA THR A 121 0.98 -7.19 -10.44
C THR A 121 1.23 -8.04 -9.19
N GLY A 122 0.16 -8.55 -8.56
CA GLY A 122 0.21 -9.44 -7.39
C GLY A 122 -0.21 -8.79 -6.08
N TYR A 123 -0.94 -7.67 -6.10
CA TYR A 123 -1.50 -7.09 -4.88
C TYR A 123 -2.66 -7.92 -4.34
N ASP A 124 -2.65 -8.21 -3.04
CA ASP A 124 -3.73 -8.95 -2.35
C ASP A 124 -4.83 -8.02 -1.84
N ALA A 125 -4.46 -6.78 -1.51
CA ALA A 125 -5.38 -5.79 -0.98
C ALA A 125 -4.95 -4.36 -1.28
N CYS A 126 -5.90 -3.43 -1.19
CA CYS A 126 -5.62 -2.00 -1.25
C CYS A 126 -6.35 -1.23 -0.15
N SER A 127 -5.70 -0.19 0.38
CA SER A 127 -6.40 0.81 1.19
C SER A 127 -7.09 1.81 0.27
N THR A 128 -8.25 2.30 0.66
CA THR A 128 -9.10 3.21 -0.16
C THR A 128 -9.54 4.46 0.60
N ALA A 129 -9.11 4.63 1.85
CA ALA A 129 -9.32 5.85 2.61
C ALA A 129 -8.21 6.87 2.33
N SER A 130 -8.56 7.94 1.64
CA SER A 130 -7.70 9.05 1.20
C SER A 130 -8.50 10.37 1.25
N ASN A 131 -7.81 11.49 1.04
CA ASN A 131 -8.42 12.75 0.67
C ASN A 131 -9.18 12.72 -0.67
N HIS A 132 -8.93 11.76 -1.56
CA HIS A 132 -9.62 11.59 -2.85
C HIS A 132 -10.72 10.52 -2.86
N THR A 133 -11.08 9.95 -1.70
CA THR A 133 -12.12 8.92 -1.61
C THR A 133 -13.51 9.40 -2.06
N LEU A 134 -13.81 10.69 -2.00
CA LEU A 134 -15.14 11.24 -2.31
C LEU A 134 -15.18 12.09 -3.58
N ASP A 135 -14.16 12.05 -4.42
CA ASP A 135 -14.07 12.86 -5.64
C ASP A 135 -15.27 12.64 -6.59
N ASP A 136 -15.85 11.44 -6.58
CA ASP A 136 -17.12 11.15 -7.27
C ASP A 136 -18.20 10.58 -6.32
N GLY A 137 -18.12 10.98 -5.05
CA GLY A 137 -19.07 10.62 -4.00
C GLY A 137 -19.25 9.11 -3.79
N ALA A 138 -20.40 8.74 -3.22
CA ALA A 138 -20.74 7.35 -2.93
C ALA A 138 -20.81 6.45 -4.19
N PRO A 139 -21.26 6.91 -5.37
CA PRO A 139 -21.20 6.12 -6.60
C PRO A 139 -19.76 5.77 -7.01
N GLY A 140 -18.83 6.72 -6.93
CA GLY A 140 -17.40 6.48 -7.19
C GLY A 140 -16.82 5.44 -6.26
N VAL A 141 -17.07 5.58 -4.95
CA VAL A 141 -16.65 4.58 -3.95
C VAL A 141 -17.17 3.19 -4.31
N ARG A 142 -18.47 3.07 -4.61
CA ARG A 142 -19.08 1.78 -4.97
C ARG A 142 -18.40 1.15 -6.18
N ARG A 143 -18.20 1.91 -7.26
CA ARG A 143 -17.52 1.41 -8.46
C ARG A 143 -16.09 0.96 -8.18
N THR A 144 -15.35 1.70 -7.35
CA THR A 144 -14.00 1.31 -6.93
C THR A 144 -14.01 -0.04 -6.24
N LEU A 145 -14.83 -0.18 -5.20
CA LEU A 145 -14.86 -1.40 -4.41
C LEU A 145 -15.36 -2.58 -5.24
N ASP A 146 -16.37 -2.38 -6.10
CA ASP A 146 -16.89 -3.43 -6.98
C ASP A 146 -15.83 -3.90 -7.99
N ALA A 147 -15.01 -2.99 -8.51
CA ALA A 147 -13.93 -3.34 -9.42
C ALA A 147 -12.81 -4.13 -8.72
N LEU A 148 -12.42 -3.73 -7.51
CA LEU A 148 -11.43 -4.45 -6.71
C LEU A 148 -11.93 -5.87 -6.34
N ASP A 149 -13.19 -5.99 -5.93
CA ASP A 149 -13.80 -7.28 -5.59
C ASP A 149 -13.87 -8.21 -6.82
N ARG A 150 -14.21 -7.69 -8.01
CA ARG A 150 -14.26 -8.48 -9.25
C ARG A 150 -12.93 -9.14 -9.59
N VAL A 151 -11.81 -8.50 -9.27
CA VAL A 151 -10.45 -9.01 -9.55
C VAL A 151 -9.81 -9.69 -8.34
N GLY A 152 -10.53 -9.82 -7.22
CA GLY A 152 -10.06 -10.49 -6.01
C GLY A 152 -9.09 -9.67 -5.15
N VAL A 153 -8.91 -8.38 -5.43
CA VAL A 153 -8.11 -7.47 -4.61
C VAL A 153 -8.99 -6.99 -3.46
N ARG A 154 -8.66 -7.38 -2.22
CA ARG A 154 -9.44 -6.94 -1.05
C ARG A 154 -9.28 -5.45 -0.81
N HIS A 155 -10.20 -4.83 -0.08
CA HIS A 155 -10.11 -3.39 0.17
C HIS A 155 -10.36 -3.04 1.63
N ALA A 156 -9.78 -1.93 2.11
CA ALA A 156 -10.04 -1.39 3.45
C ALA A 156 -10.03 0.14 3.43
N GLY A 157 -10.95 0.78 4.16
CA GLY A 157 -10.91 2.22 4.45
C GLY A 157 -12.12 3.00 3.94
N SER A 158 -12.66 2.65 2.79
CA SER A 158 -14.01 3.02 2.37
C SER A 158 -14.95 1.81 2.44
N ALA A 159 -16.24 2.05 2.35
CA ALA A 159 -17.28 1.01 2.34
C ALA A 159 -18.40 1.43 1.40
N ARG A 160 -19.43 0.59 1.21
CA ARG A 160 -20.67 0.88 0.46
C ARG A 160 -21.91 0.94 1.36
N THR A 161 -21.77 0.47 2.60
CA THR A 161 -22.80 0.49 3.64
C THR A 161 -22.17 0.69 5.03
N GLU A 162 -23.00 1.03 6.02
CA GLU A 162 -22.57 1.15 7.41
C GLU A 162 -22.09 -0.19 7.98
N GLU A 163 -22.81 -1.26 7.65
CA GLU A 163 -22.46 -2.62 8.06
C GLU A 163 -21.08 -3.04 7.54
N GLU A 164 -20.80 -2.77 6.26
CA GLU A 164 -19.50 -3.04 5.66
C GLU A 164 -18.39 -2.23 6.34
N ALA A 165 -18.66 -0.98 6.73
CA ALA A 165 -17.73 -0.17 7.51
C ALA A 165 -17.57 -0.60 8.97
N LEU A 166 -18.33 -1.57 9.47
CA LEU A 166 -18.06 -2.17 10.78
C LEU A 166 -17.21 -3.44 10.66
N GLN A 167 -17.06 -3.99 9.47
CA GLN A 167 -16.23 -5.17 9.23
C GLN A 167 -14.79 -4.76 8.91
N PRO A 168 -13.80 -5.25 9.67
CA PRO A 168 -12.39 -5.11 9.29
C PRO A 168 -12.06 -6.09 8.17
N THR A 169 -11.20 -5.66 7.25
CA THR A 169 -10.69 -6.53 6.19
C THR A 169 -9.66 -7.48 6.79
N LEU A 170 -10.02 -8.76 6.91
CA LEU A 170 -9.20 -9.79 7.53
C LEU A 170 -8.59 -10.70 6.46
N MET A 171 -7.29 -10.93 6.55
CA MET A 171 -6.53 -11.81 5.66
C MET A 171 -5.80 -12.88 6.47
N ARG A 172 -5.53 -14.04 5.86
CA ARG A 172 -4.74 -15.12 6.46
C ARG A 172 -3.46 -15.29 5.67
N VAL A 173 -2.32 -15.21 6.35
CA VAL A 173 -0.98 -15.23 5.72
C VAL A 173 -0.06 -16.10 6.57
N ARG A 174 0.49 -17.19 6.00
CA ARG A 174 1.33 -18.18 6.70
C ARG A 174 0.83 -18.55 8.11
N GLY A 175 -0.48 -18.76 8.26
CA GLY A 175 -1.12 -19.12 9.54
C GLY A 175 -1.46 -17.94 10.48
N ALA A 176 -0.92 -16.73 10.23
CA ALA A 176 -1.32 -15.51 10.92
C ALA A 176 -2.65 -14.96 10.40
N ARG A 177 -3.37 -14.20 11.24
CA ARG A 177 -4.54 -13.40 10.86
C ARG A 177 -4.14 -11.92 10.87
N VAL A 178 -4.24 -11.26 9.74
CA VAL A 178 -3.88 -9.85 9.55
C VAL A 178 -5.15 -9.03 9.36
N ALA A 179 -5.29 -7.94 10.12
CA ALA A 179 -6.36 -6.96 9.93
C ALA A 179 -5.81 -5.73 9.21
N HIS A 180 -6.38 -5.39 8.05
CA HIS A 180 -6.03 -4.17 7.32
C HIS A 180 -7.01 -3.05 7.69
N LEU A 181 -6.49 -2.01 8.32
CA LEU A 181 -7.25 -0.83 8.74
C LEU A 181 -6.68 0.41 8.07
N ALA A 182 -7.51 1.15 7.34
CA ALA A 182 -7.12 2.38 6.67
C ALA A 182 -8.04 3.52 7.09
N TYR A 183 -7.46 4.70 7.28
CA TYR A 183 -8.17 5.89 7.76
C TYR A 183 -7.63 7.14 7.08
N THR A 184 -8.52 8.05 6.69
CA THR A 184 -8.15 9.38 6.20
C THR A 184 -8.38 10.45 7.27
N TYR A 185 -7.64 11.55 7.16
CA TYR A 185 -7.92 12.77 7.92
C TYR A 185 -9.06 13.59 7.31
N GLY A 186 -9.23 13.54 5.99
CA GLY A 186 -10.12 14.47 5.27
C GLY A 186 -10.47 13.97 3.87
N THR A 187 -11.30 14.73 3.15
CA THR A 187 -11.76 14.45 1.78
C THR A 187 -11.70 15.72 0.92
N ASN A 188 -10.62 16.49 1.05
CA ASN A 188 -10.41 17.78 0.35
C ASN A 188 -11.56 18.80 0.51
N GLY A 189 -12.26 18.77 1.65
CA GLY A 189 -13.40 19.64 1.91
C GLY A 189 -14.73 19.18 1.28
N ILE A 190 -14.72 18.07 0.52
CA ILE A 190 -15.94 17.42 0.05
C ILE A 190 -16.67 16.87 1.28
N PRO A 191 -17.90 17.34 1.57
CA PRO A 191 -18.64 16.86 2.72
C PRO A 191 -18.93 15.37 2.57
N LEU A 192 -18.96 14.66 3.69
CA LEU A 192 -19.54 13.32 3.71
C LEU A 192 -20.99 13.43 3.23
N PRO A 193 -21.53 12.41 2.55
CA PRO A 193 -22.90 12.47 2.09
C PRO A 193 -23.84 12.79 3.27
N ALA A 194 -24.82 13.67 3.02
CA ALA A 194 -25.48 14.45 4.08
C ALA A 194 -26.49 13.64 4.90
N ASP A 195 -26.75 12.37 4.56
CA ASP A 195 -27.53 11.52 5.43
C ASP A 195 -26.69 11.15 6.66
N ARG A 196 -27.32 11.07 7.83
CA ARG A 196 -26.65 10.71 9.09
C ARG A 196 -26.14 9.25 9.10
N HIS A 197 -26.22 8.59 7.95
CA HIS A 197 -26.02 7.18 7.71
C HIS A 197 -24.96 6.91 6.64
N THR A 198 -24.15 7.88 6.19
CA THR A 198 -23.10 7.70 5.15
C THR A 198 -21.73 8.20 5.59
N GLY A 199 -21.57 8.59 6.86
CA GLY A 199 -20.26 8.84 7.49
C GLY A 199 -19.32 7.61 7.51
N TRP A 200 -19.80 6.47 7.03
CA TRP A 200 -19.06 5.23 6.79
C TRP A 200 -18.32 5.16 5.46
N ALA A 201 -18.65 6.01 4.47
CA ALA A 201 -18.04 5.98 3.14
C ALA A 201 -16.52 6.12 3.19
N THR A 202 -16.00 6.73 4.26
CA THR A 202 -14.59 6.69 4.60
C THR A 202 -14.38 6.63 6.11
N ARG A 203 -13.54 5.71 6.57
CA ARG A 203 -13.10 5.65 7.97
C ARG A 203 -12.25 6.87 8.28
N TRP A 204 -12.71 7.71 9.19
CA TRP A 204 -11.98 8.87 9.71
C TRP A 204 -11.28 8.52 11.02
N ARG A 205 -10.08 9.06 11.25
CA ARG A 205 -9.31 8.87 12.50
C ARG A 205 -10.07 9.29 13.78
N GLY A 206 -11.11 10.14 13.67
CA GLY A 206 -11.95 10.58 14.79
C GLY A 206 -13.26 9.81 14.99
N ARG A 207 -13.60 8.86 14.09
CA ARG A 207 -14.79 7.99 14.20
C ARG A 207 -14.36 6.55 14.45
N CYS A 208 -13.60 6.32 15.53
CA CYS A 208 -13.65 5.00 16.15
C CYS A 208 -15.11 4.79 16.57
N ALA A 209 -15.76 3.75 16.06
CA ALA A 209 -17.09 3.37 16.48
C ALA A 209 -17.09 3.28 18.01
N THR A 210 -17.74 4.23 18.68
CA THR A 210 -18.11 4.09 20.08
C THR A 210 -19.28 3.12 20.13
N THR A 211 -19.08 1.88 19.71
CA THR A 211 -19.84 0.78 20.29
C THR A 211 -19.48 0.75 21.77
N PRO A 212 -20.44 0.89 22.70
CA PRO A 212 -20.17 0.59 24.10
C PRO A 212 -19.58 -0.82 24.13
N ALA A 213 -18.42 -0.99 24.74
CA ALA A 213 -17.93 -2.33 25.02
C ALA A 213 -19.05 -3.11 25.72
N PRO A 214 -19.36 -4.36 25.33
CA PRO A 214 -20.24 -5.18 26.14
C PRO A 214 -19.66 -5.20 27.55
N PRO A 215 -20.49 -5.12 28.62
CA PRO A 215 -19.98 -5.09 29.98
C PRO A 215 -19.05 -6.27 30.16
N THR A 216 -17.76 -5.97 30.37
CA THR A 216 -16.77 -7.00 30.69
C THR A 216 -17.24 -7.64 31.97
N ARG A 217 -17.75 -8.87 31.87
CA ARG A 217 -17.85 -9.75 33.03
C ARG A 217 -16.43 -9.84 33.54
N ALA A 218 -16.18 -9.28 34.73
CA ALA A 218 -14.86 -9.27 35.33
C ALA A 218 -14.34 -10.71 35.33
N ALA A 219 -13.38 -11.00 34.46
CA ALA A 219 -12.59 -12.20 34.57
C ALA A 219 -11.82 -12.03 35.88
N THR A 220 -12.30 -12.69 36.93
CA THR A 220 -11.52 -12.92 38.12
C THR A 220 -10.22 -13.58 37.66
N ARG A 221 -9.12 -12.82 37.74
CA ARG A 221 -7.78 -13.33 37.54
C ARG A 221 -7.56 -14.41 38.60
N ALA A 222 -7.71 -15.68 38.22
CA ALA A 222 -7.07 -16.75 38.97
C ALA A 222 -5.55 -16.51 38.87
N PRO A 223 -4.80 -16.48 39.99
CA PRO A 223 -3.35 -16.42 39.92
C PRO A 223 -2.81 -17.67 39.21
N TRP A 224 -1.80 -17.45 38.37
CA TRP A 224 -1.08 -18.51 37.68
C TRP A 224 -0.52 -19.51 38.70
N PRO A 225 -0.62 -20.83 38.49
CA PRO A 225 0.09 -21.78 39.34
C PRO A 225 1.59 -21.54 39.21
N ALA A 226 2.28 -21.44 40.35
CA ALA A 226 3.73 -21.31 40.41
C ALA A 226 4.40 -22.50 39.72
N SER A 227 5.43 -22.21 38.91
CA SER A 227 6.27 -23.23 38.27
C SER A 227 6.86 -24.19 39.31
N PRO A 228 6.89 -25.51 39.04
CA PRO A 228 7.53 -26.45 39.96
C PRO A 228 9.04 -26.21 40.02
N SER A 229 9.57 -26.21 41.24
CA SER A 229 11.00 -26.07 41.52
C SER A 229 11.83 -27.19 40.88
N PRO A 230 13.07 -26.92 40.44
CA PRO A 230 13.94 -27.95 39.87
C PRO A 230 14.29 -29.02 40.92
N ARG A 231 14.21 -30.29 40.52
CA ARG A 231 14.59 -31.44 41.35
C ARG A 231 16.10 -31.41 41.64
N PRO A 232 16.54 -31.76 42.87
CA PRO A 232 17.96 -31.89 43.17
C PRO A 232 18.56 -33.11 42.43
N PRO A 233 19.87 -33.10 42.12
CA PRO A 233 20.53 -34.20 41.42
C PRO A 233 20.55 -35.47 42.28
N ALA A 234 20.37 -36.62 41.62
CA ALA A 234 20.38 -37.93 42.25
C ALA A 234 21.77 -38.25 42.87
N ARG A 235 21.78 -38.65 44.15
CA ARG A 235 22.94 -39.23 44.82
C ARG A 235 23.28 -40.57 44.16
N ALA A 236 24.51 -40.69 43.66
CA ALA A 236 25.09 -41.98 43.32
C ALA A 236 25.32 -42.79 44.60
N THR A 237 24.63 -43.92 44.75
CA THR A 237 24.97 -44.96 45.71
C THR A 237 26.12 -45.79 45.15
N ALA A 238 27.27 -45.76 45.82
CA ALA A 238 28.33 -46.73 45.64
C ALA A 238 27.88 -48.09 46.18
N GLY A 239 27.83 -49.10 45.30
CA GLY A 239 27.70 -50.51 45.68
C GLY A 239 29.08 -51.10 46.00
N ARG A 240 29.10 -51.97 47.00
CA ARG A 240 30.22 -52.81 47.44
C ARG A 240 30.65 -53.82 46.38
#